data_AF-L5KPF6-F1
#
_entry.id   AF-L5KPF6-F1
#
_cell.length_a   1.000
_cell.length_b   1.000
_cell.length_c   1.000
_cell.angle_alpha   90.00
_cell.angle_beta   90.00
_cell.angle_gamma   90.00
#
_symmetry.space_group_name_H-M   'P 1'
#
loop_
_entity.id
_entity.type
_entity.pdbx_description
1 polymer ?
#
loop_
_entity_poly.entity_id
_entity_poly.type
_entity_poly.pdbx_seq_one_letter_code
_entity_poly.pdbx_strand_id
1 'polypeptide(L)'
;MLYCAIKQQMEKGPIDAITGEARYSLSEDKLIRQQIDYKTLTLNCVNPENENAPEVPVKGLNCDTVTQVKEKLLDAVYKGVPYSQRPKAGDMDLEWRQGRMARIILQDEDVTTKIDNDWKRLNTLAHYQVTDGSSVALVPKQTSAYNISNSSTFTKSLSRYESMLRTASSPDSLRSRTPMITPDLESGTKLWHLVKNHDHLDQREGDRGSKMVSEIYLTRLLATKGTLQKFVDDLFETIFSTAHRGSALPLAIKYMFDFLDEQADQHQIHDSDVRHTWKSNCLPLRFWVNVIKNPQFVFDIHKSSITDACLSVVAQTFMDSCSTSEHKLGKDSPSNKLLYAKDIPNYKSWVERYYADIAKMPAISDQDMSAYLAEQSRLHLSQFNSMSALHEIYSYITKYKDEILTALEKDEQARRQRLRSKLEQVVDTMTLSS
;
A
#
# COMPACT_ATOMS: atom_id res chain seq x y z
N MET A 1 4.76 -5.66 11.77
CA MET A 1 6.12 -5.14 12.09
C MET A 1 6.84 -4.62 10.86
N LEU A 2 6.97 -5.40 9.78
CA LEU A 2 7.66 -4.97 8.55
C LEU A 2 7.20 -3.60 8.00
N TYR A 3 5.88 -3.38 7.88
CA TYR A 3 5.33 -2.08 7.45
C TYR A 3 5.87 -0.91 8.30
N CYS A 4 5.84 -1.05 9.63
CA CYS A 4 6.34 -0.01 10.54
C CYS A 4 7.85 0.20 10.39
N ALA A 5 8.62 -0.87 10.21
CA ALA A 5 10.06 -0.80 10.01
C ALA A 5 10.41 -0.06 8.70
N ILE A 6 9.70 -0.37 7.61
CA ILE A 6 9.83 0.34 6.33
C ILE A 6 9.52 1.82 6.53
N LYS A 7 8.34 2.15 7.06
CA LYS A 7 7.89 3.54 7.27
C LYS A 7 8.92 4.34 8.08
N GLN A 8 9.32 3.82 9.25
CA GLN A 8 10.32 4.46 10.10
C GLN A 8 11.67 4.61 9.42
N GLN A 9 12.11 3.63 8.63
CA GLN A 9 13.37 3.71 7.91
C GLN A 9 13.33 4.78 6.81
N MET A 10 12.20 4.93 6.11
CA MET A 10 12.03 5.99 5.11
C MET A 10 12.09 7.38 5.77
N GLU A 11 11.38 7.55 6.88
CA GLU A 11 11.24 8.84 7.58
C GLU A 11 12.51 9.34 8.28
N LYS A 12 13.55 8.50 8.41
CA LYS A 12 14.88 8.91 8.88
C LYS A 12 15.64 9.79 7.88
N GLY A 13 15.22 9.80 6.61
CA GLY A 13 15.85 10.56 5.54
C GLY A 13 14.85 11.42 4.78
N PRO A 14 15.34 12.31 3.91
CA PRO A 14 14.48 13.15 3.09
C PRO A 14 13.55 12.32 2.20
N ILE A 15 12.29 12.75 2.12
CA ILE A 15 11.26 12.24 1.23
C ILE A 15 10.73 13.43 0.42
N ASP A 16 10.81 13.36 -0.90
CA ASP A 16 10.24 14.39 -1.77
C ASP A 16 8.71 14.26 -1.77
N ALA A 17 8.02 15.37 -1.48
CA ALA A 17 6.56 15.37 -1.31
C ALA A 17 5.81 15.36 -2.64
N ILE A 18 6.49 15.68 -3.74
CA ILE A 18 5.93 15.75 -5.09
C ILE A 18 6.24 14.46 -5.86
N THR A 19 7.51 14.02 -5.89
CA THR A 19 7.92 12.81 -6.66
C THR A 19 7.67 11.52 -5.90
N GLY A 20 7.58 11.59 -4.56
CA GLY A 20 7.51 10.45 -3.66
C GLY A 20 8.82 9.66 -3.56
N GLU A 21 9.93 10.21 -4.08
CA GLU A 21 11.26 9.62 -3.95
C GLU A 21 11.79 9.82 -2.53
N ALA A 22 12.58 8.87 -2.03
CA ALA A 22 13.20 8.95 -0.71
C ALA A 22 14.68 8.58 -0.73
N ARG A 23 15.43 9.13 0.23
CA ARG A 23 16.86 8.84 0.40
C ARG A 23 17.13 7.37 0.73
N TYR A 24 16.25 6.75 1.52
CA TYR A 24 16.43 5.39 2.04
C TYR A 24 15.51 4.36 1.36
N SER A 25 15.04 4.59 0.14
CA SER A 25 14.18 3.66 -0.60
C SER A 25 14.78 2.24 -0.73
N LEU A 26 13.93 1.21 -0.84
CA LEU A 26 14.28 -0.12 -1.35
C LEU A 26 14.10 -0.25 -2.87
N SER A 27 13.33 0.66 -3.47
CA SER A 27 13.08 0.72 -4.91
C SER A 27 14.04 1.72 -5.55
N GLU A 28 14.75 1.28 -6.59
CA GLU A 28 15.66 2.14 -7.35
C GLU A 28 14.91 3.31 -8.02
N ASP A 29 13.71 3.06 -8.53
CA ASP A 29 12.86 4.06 -9.20
C ASP A 29 12.37 5.16 -8.26
N LYS A 30 12.35 4.89 -6.94
CA LYS A 30 11.94 5.84 -5.90
C LYS A 30 13.12 6.32 -5.05
N LEU A 31 14.35 6.16 -5.53
CA LEU A 31 15.54 6.63 -4.82
C LEU A 31 15.90 8.06 -5.22
N ILE A 32 16.08 8.96 -4.24
CA ILE A 32 16.56 10.32 -4.53
C ILE A 32 17.99 10.26 -5.09
N ARG A 33 18.17 10.80 -6.30
CA ARG A 33 19.44 10.85 -7.04
C ARG A 33 20.22 12.15 -6.90
N GLN A 34 19.73 13.09 -6.10
CA GLN A 34 20.39 14.36 -5.84
C GLN A 34 21.01 14.39 -4.44
N GLN A 35 22.05 15.21 -4.26
CA GLN A 35 22.57 15.49 -2.94
C GLN A 35 21.63 16.46 -2.21
N ILE A 36 21.05 15.98 -1.11
CA ILE A 36 20.20 16.78 -0.23
C ILE A 36 20.88 16.88 1.12
N ASP A 37 21.25 18.09 1.51
CA ASP A 37 21.75 18.39 2.84
C ASP A 37 20.57 18.58 3.79
N TYR A 38 20.57 17.83 4.91
CA TYR A 38 19.51 17.88 5.89
C TYR A 38 20.05 17.70 7.31
N LYS A 39 19.27 18.17 8.28
CA LYS A 39 19.52 18.02 9.72
C LYS A 39 18.28 17.45 10.37
N THR A 40 18.48 16.52 11.30
CA THR A 40 17.39 16.05 12.18
C THR A 40 17.10 17.11 13.23
N LEU A 41 15.82 17.38 13.43
CA LEU A 41 15.30 18.27 14.46
C LEU A 41 14.36 17.47 15.39
N THR A 42 14.36 17.79 16.67
CA THR A 42 13.38 17.32 17.65
C THR A 42 12.40 18.46 17.92
N LEU A 43 11.15 18.27 17.55
CA LEU A 43 10.06 19.20 17.83
C LEU A 43 9.32 18.73 19.09
N ASN A 44 8.97 19.64 19.98
CA ASN A 44 8.19 19.33 21.17
C ASN A 44 6.72 19.66 20.91
N CYS A 45 5.92 18.61 20.69
CA CYS A 45 4.51 18.76 20.34
C CYS A 45 3.65 18.93 21.59
N VAL A 46 2.93 20.03 21.69
CA VAL A 46 1.91 20.24 22.72
C VAL A 46 0.77 19.26 22.50
N ASN A 47 0.36 18.58 23.56
CA ASN A 47 -0.74 17.61 23.49
C ASN A 47 -2.05 18.33 23.11
N PRO A 48 -2.71 17.97 21.99
CA PRO A 48 -3.93 18.63 21.53
C PRO A 48 -5.11 18.51 22.51
N GLU A 49 -5.15 17.47 23.34
CA GLU A 49 -6.25 17.22 24.27
C GLU A 49 -6.02 17.90 25.63
N ASN A 50 -4.76 18.16 25.99
CA ASN A 50 -4.40 18.76 27.26
C ASN A 50 -3.09 19.55 27.16
N GLU A 51 -3.18 20.87 27.00
CA GLU A 51 -1.98 21.73 26.90
C GLU A 51 -1.07 21.66 28.14
N ASN A 52 -1.56 21.20 29.30
CA ASN A 52 -0.77 21.04 30.52
C ASN A 52 -0.08 19.68 30.62
N ALA A 53 -0.35 18.74 29.70
CA ALA A 53 0.34 17.47 29.65
C ALA A 53 1.79 17.66 29.13
N PRO A 54 2.72 16.75 29.46
CA PRO A 54 4.07 16.80 28.93
C PRO A 54 4.08 16.84 27.39
N GLU A 55 4.90 17.73 26.83
CA GLU A 55 5.10 17.81 25.38
C GLU A 55 5.67 16.48 24.84
N VAL A 56 5.21 16.07 23.67
CA VAL A 56 5.63 14.83 22.99
C VAL A 56 6.80 15.15 22.05
N PRO A 57 8.02 14.63 22.30
CA PRO A 57 9.15 14.87 21.41
C PRO A 57 9.00 14.07 20.12
N VAL A 58 9.07 14.75 18.97
CA VAL A 58 8.92 14.15 17.64
C VAL A 58 10.11 14.51 16.77
N LYS A 59 10.74 13.51 16.17
CA LYS A 59 11.86 13.72 15.24
C LYS A 59 11.33 14.06 13.84
N GLY A 60 11.78 15.19 13.31
CA GLY A 60 11.58 15.62 11.92
C GLY A 60 12.91 15.95 11.26
N LEU A 61 12.86 16.35 9.99
CA LEU A 61 14.00 16.86 9.24
C LEU A 61 13.73 18.31 8.88
N ASN A 62 14.78 19.15 8.88
CA ASN A 62 14.63 20.54 8.45
C ASN A 62 14.11 20.68 7.01
N CYS A 63 14.30 19.65 6.18
CA CYS A 63 13.81 19.58 4.82
C CYS A 63 12.44 18.89 4.69
N ASP A 64 11.74 18.56 5.78
CA ASP A 64 10.36 18.05 5.67
C ASP A 64 9.42 19.23 5.33
N THR A 65 8.41 18.97 4.49
CA THR A 65 7.31 19.93 4.28
C THR A 65 6.43 20.06 5.52
N VAL A 66 5.62 21.11 5.60
CA VAL A 66 4.70 21.32 6.72
C VAL A 66 3.72 20.13 6.84
N THR A 67 3.19 19.61 5.73
CA THR A 67 2.32 18.43 5.79
C THR A 67 3.04 17.17 6.28
N GLN A 68 4.28 16.91 5.82
CA GLN A 68 5.07 15.77 6.32
C GLN A 68 5.33 15.87 7.82
N VAL A 69 5.59 17.08 8.34
CA VAL A 69 5.73 17.31 9.78
C VAL A 69 4.42 17.03 10.51
N LYS A 70 3.28 17.52 10.00
CA LYS A 70 1.96 17.24 10.60
C LYS A 70 1.67 15.74 10.66
N GLU A 71 1.99 14.99 9.62
CA GLU A 71 1.83 13.52 9.61
C GLU A 71 2.67 12.85 10.70
N LYS A 72 3.96 13.22 10.82
CA LYS A 72 4.85 12.69 11.88
C LYS A 72 4.35 13.04 13.28
N LEU A 73 3.85 14.27 13.48
CA LEU A 73 3.26 14.70 14.74
C LEU A 73 1.99 13.89 15.08
N LEU A 74 1.11 13.69 14.11
CA LEU A 74 -0.11 12.89 14.27
C LEU A 74 0.21 11.43 14.61
N ASP A 75 1.21 10.83 13.97
CA ASP A 75 1.66 9.47 14.31
C ASP A 75 2.21 9.33 15.73
N ALA A 76 2.91 10.36 16.22
CA ALA A 76 3.48 10.36 17.56
C ALA A 76 2.42 10.60 18.65
N VAL A 77 1.60 11.63 18.48
CA VAL A 77 0.55 12.02 19.44
C VAL A 77 -0.54 10.95 19.52
N TYR A 78 -0.93 10.35 18.38
CA TYR A 78 -2.02 9.37 18.30
C TYR A 78 -1.51 7.93 18.08
N LYS A 79 -0.31 7.61 18.58
CA LYS A 79 0.34 6.29 18.37
C LYS A 79 -0.55 5.08 18.74
N GLY A 80 -1.44 5.23 19.72
CA GLY A 80 -2.36 4.19 20.19
C GLY A 80 -3.74 4.16 19.50
N VAL A 81 -4.03 5.12 18.61
CA VAL A 81 -5.34 5.27 17.97
C VAL A 81 -5.30 4.73 16.53
N PRO A 82 -6.30 3.97 16.05
CA PRO A 82 -6.37 3.53 14.65
C PRO A 82 -6.35 4.70 13.65
N TYR A 83 -5.72 4.53 12.48
CA TYR A 83 -5.49 5.65 11.55
C TYR A 83 -6.78 6.33 11.07
N SER A 84 -7.85 5.56 10.82
CA SER A 84 -9.15 6.10 10.38
C SER A 84 -9.79 7.04 11.39
N GLN A 85 -9.48 6.88 12.69
CA GLN A 85 -10.06 7.66 13.79
C GLN A 85 -9.25 8.92 14.14
N ARG A 86 -8.06 9.11 13.53
CA ARG A 86 -7.21 10.27 13.78
C ARG A 86 -7.64 11.48 12.93
N PRO A 87 -7.42 12.71 13.41
CA PRO A 87 -7.49 13.90 12.57
C PRO A 87 -6.58 13.76 11.34
N LYS A 88 -7.00 14.30 10.19
CA LYS A 88 -6.17 14.29 8.98
C LYS A 88 -5.26 15.51 8.98
N ALA A 89 -4.05 15.38 8.44
CA ALA A 89 -3.12 16.50 8.31
C ALA A 89 -3.75 17.69 7.54
N GLY A 90 -4.62 17.42 6.57
CA GLY A 90 -5.36 18.45 5.83
C GLY A 90 -6.28 19.32 6.68
N ASP A 91 -6.80 18.77 7.79
CA ASP A 91 -7.77 19.43 8.69
C ASP A 91 -7.09 20.15 9.88
N MET A 92 -5.77 20.03 9.98
CA MET A 92 -4.96 20.60 11.05
C MET A 92 -4.02 21.67 10.52
N ASP A 93 -3.84 22.74 11.28
CA ASP A 93 -2.78 23.73 11.13
C ASP A 93 -1.61 23.39 12.06
N LEU A 94 -0.39 23.66 11.58
CA LEU A 94 0.83 23.53 12.38
C LEU A 94 1.15 24.89 12.99
N GLU A 95 0.99 25.04 14.29
CA GLU A 95 1.34 26.24 15.04
C GLU A 95 2.76 26.10 15.60
N TRP A 96 3.67 27.00 15.25
CA TRP A 96 4.98 27.14 15.87
C TRP A 96 4.95 28.19 16.97
N ARG A 97 5.36 27.80 18.19
CA ARG A 97 5.34 28.63 19.40
C ARG A 97 6.75 29.16 19.70
N GLN A 98 7.03 30.39 19.29
CA GLN A 98 8.28 31.10 19.62
C GLN A 98 8.14 31.84 20.96
N GLY A 99 8.59 31.20 22.03
CA GLY A 99 8.49 31.76 23.38
C GLY A 99 7.04 31.89 23.86
N ARG A 100 6.77 32.83 24.78
CA ARG A 100 5.45 32.95 25.42
C ARG A 100 4.40 33.72 24.61
N MET A 101 4.80 34.49 23.59
CA MET A 101 3.91 35.45 22.93
C MET A 101 3.75 35.29 21.42
N ALA A 102 4.72 34.70 20.71
CA ALA A 102 4.64 34.55 19.25
C ALA A 102 4.15 33.15 18.86
N ARG A 103 3.01 33.10 18.17
CA ARG A 103 2.43 31.89 17.58
C ARG A 103 2.28 32.12 16.08
N ILE A 104 2.89 31.26 15.28
CA ILE A 104 2.91 31.39 13.82
C ILE A 104 2.34 30.12 13.22
N ILE A 105 1.33 30.24 12.35
CA ILE A 105 0.82 29.10 11.58
C ILE A 105 1.73 28.87 10.37
N LEU A 106 2.25 27.66 10.26
CA LEU A 106 3.05 27.21 9.13
C LEU A 106 2.15 26.49 8.12
N GLN A 107 2.40 26.73 6.83
CA GLN A 107 1.63 26.13 5.73
C GLN A 107 2.58 25.68 4.62
N ASP A 108 2.21 24.66 3.84
CA ASP A 108 3.02 24.21 2.70
C ASP A 108 3.18 25.32 1.64
N GLU A 109 2.18 26.21 1.53
CA GLU A 109 2.20 27.41 0.70
C GLU A 109 1.61 28.58 1.49
N ASP A 110 2.30 29.73 1.47
CA ASP A 110 1.83 30.99 2.04
C ASP A 110 2.45 32.18 1.28
N VAL A 111 2.23 33.40 1.76
CA VAL A 111 2.77 34.64 1.15
C VAL A 111 4.30 34.71 1.14
N THR A 112 4.99 33.86 1.92
CA THR A 112 6.46 33.79 1.98
C THR A 112 7.03 32.73 1.06
N THR A 113 6.19 31.92 0.41
CA THR A 113 6.62 30.83 -0.47
C THR A 113 7.48 31.32 -1.61
N LYS A 114 8.63 30.65 -1.80
CA LYS A 114 9.61 31.02 -2.82
C LYS A 114 9.17 30.55 -4.21
N ILE A 115 9.12 31.49 -5.15
CA ILE A 115 8.85 31.26 -6.57
C ILE A 115 10.10 31.67 -7.36
N ASP A 116 10.59 30.78 -8.21
CA ASP A 116 11.78 30.98 -9.05
C ASP A 116 11.52 30.39 -10.45
N ASN A 117 11.49 31.24 -11.48
CA ASN A 117 11.33 30.84 -12.89
C ASN A 117 10.23 29.79 -13.11
N ASP A 118 8.99 30.14 -12.76
CA ASP A 118 7.79 29.30 -12.79
C ASP A 118 7.77 28.12 -11.81
N TRP A 119 8.81 27.93 -10.99
CA TRP A 119 8.83 26.88 -9.98
C TRP A 119 8.50 27.42 -8.60
N LYS A 120 7.45 26.87 -7.99
CA LYS A 120 7.05 27.18 -6.63
C LYS A 120 7.51 26.06 -5.68
N ARG A 121 8.34 26.40 -4.69
CA ARG A 121 8.89 25.42 -3.74
C ARG A 121 7.97 25.28 -2.53
N LEU A 122 7.55 24.07 -2.18
CA LEU A 122 6.83 23.83 -0.93
C LEU A 122 7.65 24.29 0.28
N ASN A 123 7.00 24.96 1.21
CA ASN A 123 7.62 25.45 2.44
C ASN A 123 8.01 24.27 3.34
N THR A 124 9.19 24.37 3.96
CA THR A 124 9.76 23.37 4.86
C THR A 124 10.07 23.98 6.22
N LEU A 125 10.43 23.16 7.22
CA LEU A 125 10.92 23.68 8.50
C LEU A 125 12.12 24.63 8.34
N ALA A 126 13.02 24.35 7.39
CA ALA A 126 14.16 25.20 7.08
C ALA A 126 13.75 26.53 6.46
N HIS A 127 12.66 26.56 5.66
CA HIS A 127 12.12 27.81 5.10
C HIS A 127 11.74 28.80 6.21
N TYR A 128 11.06 28.30 7.24
CA TYR A 128 10.66 29.08 8.42
C TYR A 128 11.76 29.21 9.48
N GLN A 129 12.94 28.62 9.25
CA GLN A 129 14.08 28.62 10.18
C GLN A 129 13.71 28.01 11.56
N VAL A 130 12.84 27.00 11.57
CA VAL A 130 12.52 26.25 12.80
C VAL A 130 13.77 25.57 13.33
N THR A 131 14.03 25.75 14.62
CA THR A 131 15.23 25.24 15.30
C THR A 131 14.93 23.97 16.10
N ASP A 132 15.99 23.22 16.42
CA ASP A 132 15.91 22.04 17.28
C ASP A 132 15.36 22.41 18.67
N GLY A 133 14.47 21.58 19.21
CA GLY A 133 13.78 21.82 20.47
C GLY A 133 12.59 22.79 20.39
N SER A 134 12.22 23.26 19.19
CA SER A 134 11.05 24.15 19.02
C SER A 134 9.75 23.52 19.51
N SER A 135 8.95 24.31 20.24
CA SER A 135 7.60 23.91 20.66
C SER A 135 6.59 24.16 19.52
N VAL A 136 5.77 23.16 19.24
CA VAL A 136 4.76 23.18 18.16
C VAL A 136 3.43 22.63 18.65
N ALA A 137 2.33 23.00 18.02
CA ALA A 137 1.01 22.45 18.30
C ALA A 137 0.25 22.13 17.01
N LEU A 138 -0.57 21.08 17.05
CA LEU A 138 -1.54 20.80 16.00
C LEU A 138 -2.88 21.40 16.44
N VAL A 139 -3.37 22.40 15.70
CA VAL A 139 -4.65 23.06 15.99
C VAL A 139 -5.65 22.76 14.87
N PRO A 140 -6.93 22.47 15.17
CA PRO A 140 -7.94 22.30 14.14
C PRO A 140 -8.07 23.56 13.29
N LYS A 141 -8.11 23.40 11.97
CA LYS A 141 -8.36 24.51 11.06
C LYS A 141 -9.69 25.15 11.37
N GLN A 142 -9.68 26.42 11.79
CA GLN A 142 -10.90 27.20 11.89
C GLN A 142 -11.38 27.50 10.48
N THR A 143 -12.33 26.70 9.99
CA THR A 143 -13.03 27.02 8.75
C THR A 143 -13.95 28.20 9.09
N SER A 144 -13.48 29.43 8.87
CA SER A 144 -14.31 30.62 9.04
C SER A 144 -15.57 30.46 8.18
N ALA A 145 -16.72 30.26 8.82
CA ALA A 145 -18.04 30.26 8.19
C ALA A 145 -18.41 31.62 7.54
N TYR A 146 -17.49 32.59 7.53
CA TYR A 146 -17.68 33.95 7.03
C TYR A 146 -17.22 34.19 5.58
N ASN A 147 -16.66 33.20 4.88
CA ASN A 147 -16.36 33.31 3.44
C ASN A 147 -17.51 32.82 2.54
N ILE A 148 -18.74 33.11 2.92
CA ILE A 148 -19.92 33.07 2.03
C ILE A 148 -20.48 34.49 1.95
N SER A 149 -19.72 35.43 1.37
CA SER A 149 -20.20 36.68 0.77
C SER A 149 -19.02 37.46 0.18
N ASN A 150 -19.03 37.64 -1.14
CA ASN A 150 -18.26 38.61 -1.94
C ASN A 150 -16.75 38.38 -2.16
N SER A 151 -16.44 37.36 -2.98
CA SER A 151 -15.55 37.54 -4.14
C SER A 151 -15.84 36.43 -5.15
N SER A 152 -16.48 36.79 -6.25
CA SER A 152 -16.84 35.92 -7.36
C SER A 152 -15.63 35.70 -8.28
N THR A 153 -14.65 34.92 -7.81
CA THR A 153 -13.68 34.16 -8.61
C THR A 153 -12.84 33.31 -7.65
N PHE A 154 -13.39 32.18 -7.24
CA PHE A 154 -12.59 31.13 -6.61
C PHE A 154 -13.16 29.79 -7.08
N THR A 155 -12.31 29.01 -7.75
CA THR A 155 -12.58 27.70 -8.33
C THR A 155 -12.94 26.68 -7.25
N LYS A 156 -14.19 26.71 -6.82
CA LYS A 156 -14.85 25.58 -6.16
C LYS A 156 -15.22 24.54 -7.22
N SER A 157 -14.30 23.63 -7.52
CA SER A 157 -14.65 22.36 -8.16
C SER A 157 -13.52 21.35 -8.03
N LEU A 158 -13.78 20.30 -7.24
CA LEU A 158 -13.30 18.90 -7.37
C LEU A 158 -12.91 18.23 -6.04
N SER A 159 -13.83 18.18 -5.07
CA SER A 159 -13.69 17.19 -3.97
C SER A 159 -14.99 16.59 -3.44
N ARG A 160 -16.16 16.92 -3.99
CA ARG A 160 -17.44 16.45 -3.43
C ARG A 160 -18.42 15.75 -4.39
N TYR A 161 -18.05 15.49 -5.64
CA TYR A 161 -18.96 14.83 -6.59
C TYR A 161 -18.43 13.56 -7.28
N GLU A 162 -17.18 13.13 -7.04
CA GLU A 162 -16.65 11.90 -7.67
C GLU A 162 -16.93 10.61 -6.88
N SER A 163 -17.56 10.69 -5.69
CA SER A 163 -17.72 9.53 -4.80
C SER A 163 -19.03 8.72 -4.98
N MET A 164 -19.90 9.01 -5.97
CA MET A 164 -21.20 8.31 -6.06
C MET A 164 -21.59 7.70 -7.42
N LEU A 165 -20.75 7.76 -8.46
CA LEU A 165 -21.09 7.10 -9.73
C LEU A 165 -19.85 6.53 -10.39
N ARG A 166 -19.54 5.24 -10.20
CA ARG A 166 -19.19 4.26 -11.25
C ARG A 166 -19.25 2.84 -10.71
N THR A 167 -20.32 2.16 -11.09
CA THR A 167 -20.47 0.71 -11.10
C THR A 167 -19.56 0.06 -12.15
N ALA A 168 -19.34 -1.24 -11.97
CA ALA A 168 -18.37 -2.14 -12.58
C ALA A 168 -18.22 -2.12 -14.12
N SER A 169 -16.96 -2.20 -14.59
CA SER A 169 -16.55 -3.10 -15.69
C SER A 169 -15.01 -3.20 -15.85
N SER A 170 -14.49 -4.40 -15.57
CA SER A 170 -13.22 -5.07 -15.94
C SER A 170 -11.82 -4.40 -15.83
N PRO A 171 -10.76 -5.21 -15.60
CA PRO A 171 -9.42 -4.76 -15.24
C PRO A 171 -8.44 -4.84 -16.41
N ASP A 172 -7.84 -3.73 -16.83
CA ASP A 172 -6.66 -3.76 -17.68
C ASP A 172 -5.67 -2.62 -17.40
N SER A 173 -4.40 -3.02 -17.29
CA SER A 173 -3.16 -2.22 -17.24
C SER A 173 -2.87 -1.37 -15.98
N LEU A 174 -2.19 -2.03 -15.04
CA LEU A 174 -1.40 -1.45 -13.96
C LEU A 174 -0.24 -0.61 -14.53
N ARG A 175 -0.40 0.71 -14.57
CA ARG A 175 0.72 1.65 -14.49
C ARG A 175 0.50 2.62 -13.33
N SER A 176 1.48 2.61 -12.43
CA SER A 176 1.73 3.58 -11.36
C SER A 176 1.01 4.91 -11.55
N ARG A 177 -0.13 5.09 -10.87
CA ARG A 177 -0.69 6.42 -10.62
C ARG A 177 -0.29 6.84 -9.22
N THR A 178 0.89 7.44 -9.13
CA THR A 178 1.15 8.51 -8.16
C THR A 178 -0.03 9.49 -8.25
N PRO A 179 -0.57 10.05 -7.16
CA PRO A 179 -1.48 11.18 -7.28
C PRO A 179 -0.71 12.31 -7.97
N MET A 180 -0.98 12.50 -9.26
CA MET A 180 -0.52 13.66 -9.99
C MET A 180 -1.26 14.83 -9.37
N ILE A 181 -0.57 15.59 -8.51
CA ILE A 181 -0.95 16.96 -8.26
C ILE A 181 -0.82 17.63 -9.61
N THR A 182 -1.94 17.81 -10.30
CA THR A 182 -2.02 18.56 -11.55
C THR A 182 -1.33 19.89 -11.32
N PRO A 183 -0.46 20.37 -12.24
CA PRO A 183 0.00 21.74 -12.17
C PRO A 183 -1.24 22.63 -12.06
N ASP A 184 -1.18 23.60 -11.17
CA ASP A 184 -2.20 24.64 -11.10
C ASP A 184 -2.15 25.39 -12.45
N LEU A 185 -2.96 24.89 -13.40
CA LEU A 185 -2.97 25.34 -14.78
C LEU A 185 -3.45 26.81 -14.86
N GLU A 186 -4.02 27.34 -13.77
CA GLU A 186 -4.44 28.73 -13.63
C GLU A 186 -3.28 29.70 -13.35
N SER A 187 -2.15 29.26 -12.77
CA SER A 187 -1.00 30.12 -12.43
C SER A 187 0.25 29.90 -13.28
N GLY A 188 0.30 28.84 -14.09
CA GLY A 188 1.48 28.50 -14.91
C GLY A 188 2.69 28.02 -14.09
N THR A 189 2.57 27.91 -12.76
CA THR A 189 3.67 27.51 -11.87
C THR A 189 3.69 26.01 -11.58
N LYS A 190 4.88 25.40 -11.62
CA LYS A 190 5.13 23.99 -11.29
C LYS A 190 5.57 23.86 -9.83
N LEU A 191 4.91 23.03 -9.04
CA LEU A 191 5.29 22.73 -7.66
C LEU A 191 6.49 21.78 -7.60
N TRP A 192 7.41 22.02 -6.65
CA TRP A 192 8.51 21.11 -6.34
C TRP A 192 8.88 21.16 -4.85
N HIS A 193 9.60 20.14 -4.37
CA HIS A 193 10.06 20.07 -2.98
C HIS A 193 11.60 20.00 -2.87
N LEU A 194 12.16 18.83 -3.15
CA LEU A 194 13.60 18.55 -3.07
C LEU A 194 14.21 18.39 -4.46
N VAL A 195 13.46 17.76 -5.38
CA VAL A 195 13.90 17.44 -6.74
C VAL A 195 13.06 18.23 -7.75
N LYS A 196 13.72 19.04 -8.58
CA LYS A 196 13.10 19.62 -9.79
C LYS A 196 13.23 18.61 -10.93
N ASN A 197 12.12 18.05 -11.39
CA ASN A 197 12.09 17.28 -12.64
C ASN A 197 12.11 18.27 -13.80
N HIS A 198 13.29 18.61 -14.30
CA HIS A 198 13.40 19.29 -15.59
C HIS A 198 12.98 18.30 -16.68
N ASP A 199 11.90 18.60 -17.39
CA ASP A 199 11.61 17.98 -18.67
C ASP A 199 12.87 18.12 -19.54
N HIS A 200 13.31 16.99 -20.10
CA HIS A 200 14.63 16.77 -20.67
C HIS A 200 15.04 17.65 -21.88
N LEU A 201 14.36 18.76 -22.16
CA LEU A 201 14.57 19.55 -23.38
C LEU A 201 15.54 20.74 -23.28
N ASP A 202 15.84 21.28 -22.08
CA ASP A 202 16.64 22.52 -21.96
C ASP A 202 17.84 22.43 -20.99
N GLN A 203 18.73 21.44 -21.16
CA GLN A 203 20.05 21.49 -20.53
C GLN A 203 21.07 22.14 -21.47
N ARG A 204 21.19 23.47 -21.39
CA ARG A 204 22.45 24.16 -21.67
C ARG A 204 23.49 23.69 -20.64
N GLU A 205 24.73 23.51 -21.07
CA GLU A 205 25.80 22.71 -20.45
C GLU A 205 26.35 23.19 -19.07
N GLY A 206 25.59 23.90 -18.24
CA GLY A 206 26.09 24.53 -17.02
C GLY A 206 25.92 23.77 -15.70
N ASP A 207 24.99 22.82 -15.59
CA ASP A 207 24.55 22.28 -14.27
C ASP A 207 24.75 20.76 -14.10
N ARG A 208 25.86 20.23 -14.63
CA ARG A 208 26.23 18.80 -14.48
C ARG A 208 26.70 18.43 -13.05
N GLY A 209 26.54 19.31 -12.05
CA GLY A 209 27.18 19.19 -10.74
C GLY A 209 26.46 18.36 -9.67
N SER A 210 25.17 18.01 -9.84
CA SER A 210 24.37 17.44 -8.73
C SER A 210 23.86 16.00 -8.93
N LYS A 211 24.11 15.39 -10.09
CA LYS A 211 23.76 13.96 -10.31
C LYS A 211 24.86 13.10 -9.68
N MET A 212 24.54 12.40 -8.59
CA MET A 212 25.53 11.51 -7.97
C MET A 212 25.83 10.29 -8.87
N VAL A 213 27.01 9.69 -8.65
CA VAL A 213 27.47 8.47 -9.33
C VAL A 213 26.55 7.30 -9.03
N SER A 214 26.26 6.48 -10.05
CA SER A 214 25.34 5.33 -9.97
C SER A 214 25.66 4.34 -8.85
N GLU A 215 26.95 4.15 -8.54
CA GLU A 215 27.44 3.23 -7.50
C GLU A 215 27.07 3.65 -6.06
N ILE A 216 26.91 4.95 -5.80
CA ILE A 216 26.53 5.47 -4.48
C ILE A 216 25.06 5.10 -4.17
N TYR A 217 24.21 5.00 -5.19
CA TYR A 217 22.82 4.58 -5.04
C TYR A 217 22.68 3.14 -4.61
N LEU A 218 23.49 2.24 -5.18
CA LEU A 218 23.50 0.84 -4.82
C LEU A 218 23.85 0.64 -3.34
N THR A 219 24.83 1.39 -2.84
CA THR A 219 25.22 1.36 -1.42
C THR A 219 24.07 1.78 -0.51
N ARG A 220 23.27 2.78 -0.90
CA ARG A 220 22.07 3.20 -0.14
C ARG A 220 21.00 2.12 -0.13
N LEU A 221 20.71 1.51 -1.28
CA LEU A 221 19.75 0.40 -1.39
C LEU A 221 20.18 -0.77 -0.49
N LEU A 222 21.47 -1.15 -0.54
CA LEU A 222 22.03 -2.22 0.29
C LEU A 222 21.95 -1.91 1.78
N ALA A 223 22.24 -0.67 2.19
CA ALA A 223 22.14 -0.25 3.59
C ALA A 223 20.70 -0.32 4.12
N THR A 224 19.73 0.14 3.32
CA THR A 224 18.30 0.01 3.65
C THR A 224 17.90 -1.46 3.72
N LYS A 225 18.27 -2.28 2.73
CA LYS A 225 17.99 -3.72 2.73
C LYS A 225 18.55 -4.41 3.97
N GLY A 226 19.81 -4.15 4.31
CA GLY A 226 20.44 -4.69 5.52
C GLY A 226 19.69 -4.31 6.80
N THR A 227 19.18 -3.07 6.89
CA THR A 227 18.41 -2.60 8.05
C THR A 227 17.05 -3.30 8.17
N LEU A 228 16.40 -3.60 7.04
CA LEU A 228 15.06 -4.19 7.00
C LEU A 228 15.07 -5.73 6.96
N GLN A 229 16.24 -6.34 6.70
CA GLN A 229 16.41 -7.77 6.43
C GLN A 229 15.70 -8.67 7.44
N LYS A 230 15.95 -8.48 8.73
CA LYS A 230 15.33 -9.30 9.79
C LYS A 230 13.80 -9.28 9.74
N PHE A 231 13.18 -8.14 9.43
CA PHE A 231 11.71 -8.05 9.35
C PHE A 231 11.15 -8.75 8.12
N VAL A 232 11.93 -8.85 7.04
CA VAL A 232 11.59 -9.63 5.84
C VAL A 232 11.73 -11.12 6.14
N ASP A 233 12.84 -11.53 6.74
CA ASP A 233 13.09 -12.91 7.17
C ASP A 233 12.00 -13.42 8.10
N ASP A 234 11.73 -12.68 9.19
CA ASP A 234 10.71 -13.03 10.19
C ASP A 234 9.32 -13.22 9.53
N LEU A 235 9.00 -12.38 8.54
CA LEU A 235 7.73 -12.48 7.81
C LEU A 235 7.69 -13.73 6.92
N PHE A 236 8.73 -13.96 6.12
CA PHE A 236 8.77 -15.08 5.18
C PHE A 236 8.82 -16.42 5.90
N GLU A 237 9.64 -16.52 6.96
CA GLU A 237 9.72 -17.70 7.81
C GLU A 237 8.37 -18.01 8.48
N THR A 238 7.66 -16.98 8.96
CA THR A 238 6.33 -17.17 9.55
C THR A 238 5.31 -17.66 8.52
N ILE A 239 5.34 -17.12 7.29
CA ILE A 239 4.43 -17.53 6.22
C ILE A 239 4.70 -18.97 5.76
N PHE A 240 5.97 -19.37 5.63
CA PHE A 240 6.38 -20.70 5.18
C PHE A 240 6.72 -21.65 6.33
N SER A 241 5.94 -21.59 7.41
CA SER A 241 6.09 -22.44 8.59
C SER A 241 4.85 -23.31 8.79
N THR A 242 5.04 -24.60 9.09
CA THR A 242 3.95 -25.54 9.45
C THR A 242 3.58 -25.50 10.93
N ALA A 243 4.45 -24.96 11.78
CA ALA A 243 4.21 -24.73 13.20
C ALA A 243 4.99 -23.49 13.68
N HIS A 244 4.28 -22.39 13.94
CA HIS A 244 4.90 -21.16 14.43
C HIS A 244 4.41 -20.85 15.85
N ARG A 245 5.30 -20.76 16.83
CA ARG A 245 4.97 -20.40 18.24
C ARG A 245 3.83 -21.24 18.85
N GLY A 246 3.74 -22.52 18.50
CA GLY A 246 2.72 -23.45 19.01
C GLY A 246 1.37 -23.43 18.29
N SER A 247 1.18 -22.59 17.25
CA SER A 247 0.00 -22.69 16.39
C SER A 247 0.20 -23.73 15.28
N ALA A 248 -0.81 -24.57 15.06
CA ALA A 248 -0.84 -25.50 13.93
C ALA A 248 -1.08 -24.77 12.60
N LEU A 249 -0.69 -25.42 11.49
CA LEU A 249 -1.00 -24.98 10.13
C LEU A 249 -2.52 -24.78 9.93
N PRO A 250 -2.96 -23.72 9.23
CA PRO A 250 -4.37 -23.55 8.86
C PRO A 250 -4.93 -24.74 8.06
N LEU A 251 -6.09 -25.27 8.49
CA LEU A 251 -6.74 -26.44 7.87
C LEU A 251 -6.99 -26.25 6.37
N ALA A 252 -7.40 -25.04 5.96
CA ALA A 252 -7.67 -24.72 4.56
C ALA A 252 -6.43 -24.88 3.66
N ILE A 253 -5.22 -24.66 4.18
CA ILE A 253 -3.99 -24.83 3.39
C ILE A 253 -3.72 -26.31 3.15
N LYS A 254 -3.75 -27.13 4.21
CA LYS A 254 -3.55 -28.58 4.08
C LYS A 254 -4.59 -29.21 3.16
N TYR A 255 -5.87 -28.92 3.39
CA TYR A 255 -6.96 -29.46 2.58
C TYR A 255 -6.86 -29.08 1.10
N MET A 256 -6.56 -27.80 0.79
CA MET A 256 -6.38 -27.35 -0.59
C MET A 256 -5.14 -27.96 -1.26
N PHE A 257 -4.03 -28.12 -0.52
CA PHE A 257 -2.81 -28.70 -1.08
C PHE A 257 -2.94 -30.20 -1.34
N ASP A 258 -3.64 -30.93 -0.47
CA ASP A 258 -3.99 -32.33 -0.70
C ASP A 258 -4.89 -32.47 -1.93
N PHE A 259 -5.91 -31.60 -2.07
CA PHE A 259 -6.73 -31.56 -3.29
C PHE A 259 -5.88 -31.35 -4.56
N LEU A 260 -4.92 -30.42 -4.55
CA LEU A 260 -4.04 -30.21 -5.71
C LEU A 260 -3.17 -31.43 -6.02
N ASP A 261 -2.67 -32.12 -4.99
CA ASP A 261 -1.88 -33.34 -5.15
C ASP A 261 -2.76 -34.48 -5.72
N GLU A 262 -3.98 -34.65 -5.21
CA GLU A 262 -4.96 -35.63 -5.73
C GLU A 262 -5.35 -35.34 -7.19
N GLN A 263 -5.56 -34.07 -7.55
CA GLN A 263 -5.83 -33.68 -8.93
C GLN A 263 -4.63 -34.00 -9.84
N ALA A 264 -3.40 -33.77 -9.38
CA ALA A 264 -2.22 -34.16 -10.13
C ALA A 264 -2.13 -35.68 -10.31
N ASP A 265 -2.44 -36.46 -9.27
CA ASP A 265 -2.48 -37.93 -9.33
C ASP A 265 -3.56 -38.46 -10.29
N GLN A 266 -4.78 -37.89 -10.26
CA GLN A 266 -5.86 -38.23 -11.18
C GLN A 266 -5.49 -38.01 -12.66
N HIS A 267 -4.64 -37.01 -12.93
CA HIS A 267 -4.14 -36.70 -14.26
C HIS A 267 -2.76 -37.34 -14.58
N GLN A 268 -2.25 -38.23 -13.72
CA GLN A 268 -0.96 -38.92 -13.88
C GLN A 268 0.24 -37.96 -13.99
N ILE A 269 0.16 -36.82 -13.30
CA ILE A 269 1.23 -35.82 -13.26
C ILE A 269 2.15 -36.13 -12.09
N HIS A 270 3.30 -36.74 -12.40
CA HIS A 270 4.34 -37.09 -11.43
C HIS A 270 5.47 -36.06 -11.31
N ASP A 271 5.45 -35.02 -12.16
CA ASP A 271 6.41 -33.91 -12.08
C ASP A 271 6.14 -33.04 -10.84
N SER A 272 7.09 -32.98 -9.91
CA SER A 272 7.00 -32.19 -8.69
C SER A 272 6.93 -30.69 -8.96
N ASP A 273 7.52 -30.21 -10.05
CA ASP A 273 7.55 -28.79 -10.39
C ASP A 273 6.16 -28.27 -10.75
N VAL A 274 5.33 -29.12 -11.36
CA VAL A 274 3.93 -28.79 -11.67
C VAL A 274 3.13 -28.60 -10.37
N ARG A 275 3.25 -29.55 -9.42
CA ARG A 275 2.57 -29.46 -8.12
C ARG A 275 3.05 -28.25 -7.31
N HIS A 276 4.36 -28.00 -7.28
CA HIS A 276 4.95 -26.81 -6.68
C HIS A 276 4.37 -25.53 -7.29
N THR A 277 4.31 -25.47 -8.62
CA THR A 277 3.79 -24.32 -9.36
C THR A 277 2.30 -24.09 -9.07
N TRP A 278 1.48 -25.14 -9.02
CA TRP A 278 0.07 -25.03 -8.64
C TRP A 278 -0.10 -24.49 -7.22
N LYS A 279 0.59 -25.07 -6.24
CA LYS A 279 0.56 -24.61 -4.84
C LYS A 279 0.96 -23.15 -4.73
N SER A 280 2.04 -22.75 -5.41
CA SER A 280 2.51 -21.36 -5.48
C SER A 280 1.49 -20.42 -6.13
N ASN A 281 0.91 -20.80 -7.26
CA ASN A 281 -0.10 -20.02 -7.98
C ASN A 281 -1.43 -19.90 -7.25
N CYS A 282 -1.78 -20.85 -6.40
CA CYS A 282 -3.04 -20.85 -5.66
C CYS A 282 -2.97 -19.99 -4.40
N LEU A 283 -1.87 -20.08 -3.64
CA LEU A 283 -1.78 -19.45 -2.32
C LEU A 283 -0.82 -18.27 -2.26
N PRO A 284 0.52 -18.44 -2.26
CA PRO A 284 1.43 -17.32 -2.03
C PRO A 284 1.31 -16.21 -3.08
N LEU A 285 1.16 -16.57 -4.36
CA LEU A 285 1.11 -15.57 -5.45
C LEU A 285 -0.23 -14.84 -5.57
N ARG A 286 -1.30 -15.35 -4.93
CA ARG A 286 -2.64 -14.73 -4.97
C ARG A 286 -2.97 -14.03 -3.66
N PHE A 287 -2.83 -14.74 -2.55
CA PHE A 287 -3.19 -14.24 -1.23
C PHE A 287 -2.04 -13.48 -0.59
N TRP A 288 -0.88 -14.11 -0.38
CA TRP A 288 0.21 -13.52 0.40
C TRP A 288 0.84 -12.30 -0.28
N VAL A 289 1.11 -12.37 -1.59
CA VAL A 289 1.59 -11.21 -2.36
C VAL A 289 0.63 -10.02 -2.21
N ASN A 290 -0.68 -10.26 -2.26
CA ASN A 290 -1.67 -9.20 -2.14
C ASN A 290 -1.65 -8.58 -0.74
N VAL A 291 -1.58 -9.40 0.32
CA VAL A 291 -1.50 -8.91 1.71
C VAL A 291 -0.18 -8.18 1.99
N ILE A 292 0.95 -8.67 1.49
CA ILE A 292 2.26 -8.01 1.63
C ILE A 292 2.25 -6.64 0.96
N LYS A 293 1.71 -6.54 -0.26
CA LYS A 293 1.60 -5.26 -0.97
C LYS A 293 0.55 -4.34 -0.35
N ASN A 294 -0.51 -4.88 0.24
CA ASN A 294 -1.66 -4.14 0.74
C ASN A 294 -1.92 -4.42 2.22
N PRO A 295 -1.01 -4.06 3.13
CA PRO A 295 -1.20 -4.28 4.56
C PRO A 295 -2.41 -3.50 5.12
N GLN A 296 -2.88 -2.45 4.43
CA GLN A 296 -4.10 -1.72 4.78
C GLN A 296 -5.39 -2.53 4.61
N PHE A 297 -5.36 -3.69 3.95
CA PHE A 297 -6.49 -4.64 3.94
C PHE A 297 -6.62 -5.39 5.26
N VAL A 298 -5.55 -5.47 6.05
CA VAL A 298 -5.50 -6.19 7.32
C VAL A 298 -5.50 -5.23 8.51
N PHE A 299 -4.90 -4.05 8.35
CA PHE A 299 -4.72 -3.07 9.43
C PHE A 299 -5.27 -1.71 9.04
N ASP A 300 -5.81 -0.96 10.01
CA ASP A 300 -6.21 0.43 9.83
C ASP A 300 -4.98 1.36 9.85
N ILE A 301 -4.32 1.45 8.70
CA ILE A 301 -3.08 2.19 8.48
C ILE A 301 -3.11 2.96 7.16
N HIS A 302 -2.29 4.00 7.07
CA HIS A 302 -2.05 4.72 5.82
C HIS A 302 -0.81 4.24 5.10
N LYS A 303 -0.96 3.73 3.88
CA LYS A 303 0.18 3.32 3.05
C LYS A 303 0.62 4.50 2.16
N SER A 304 1.76 5.11 2.49
CA SER A 304 2.36 6.16 1.65
C SER A 304 2.96 5.59 0.34
N SER A 305 3.15 6.43 -0.68
CA SER A 305 3.69 6.02 -1.98
C SER A 305 5.08 5.37 -1.86
N ILE A 306 5.97 5.92 -1.04
CA ILE A 306 7.30 5.32 -0.84
C ILE A 306 7.23 3.96 -0.12
N THR A 307 6.30 3.81 0.83
CA THR A 307 6.10 2.53 1.53
C THR A 307 5.56 1.47 0.57
N ASP A 308 4.62 1.84 -0.30
CA ASP A 308 4.10 0.97 -1.36
C ASP A 308 5.19 0.49 -2.33
N ALA A 309 6.08 1.39 -2.76
CA ALA A 309 7.21 1.03 -3.60
C ALA A 309 8.16 0.03 -2.92
N CYS A 310 8.45 0.23 -1.63
CA CYS A 310 9.28 -0.69 -0.86
C CYS A 310 8.61 -2.05 -0.63
N LEU A 311 7.31 -2.08 -0.32
CA LEU A 311 6.55 -3.33 -0.19
C LEU A 311 6.46 -4.08 -1.52
N SER A 312 6.42 -3.38 -2.64
CA SER A 312 6.45 -4.01 -3.97
C SER A 312 7.77 -4.72 -4.26
N VAL A 313 8.91 -4.16 -3.81
CA VAL A 313 10.22 -4.83 -3.87
C VAL A 313 10.21 -6.11 -3.03
N VAL A 314 9.73 -6.05 -1.78
CA VAL A 314 9.64 -7.23 -0.91
C VAL A 314 8.70 -8.28 -1.49
N ALA A 315 7.54 -7.88 -2.02
CA ALA A 315 6.60 -8.78 -2.66
C ALA A 315 7.19 -9.46 -3.90
N GLN A 316 7.99 -8.74 -4.70
CA GLN A 316 8.69 -9.36 -5.83
C GLN A 316 9.71 -10.39 -5.37
N THR A 317 10.49 -10.11 -4.33
CA THR A 317 11.40 -11.10 -3.72
C THR A 317 10.64 -12.33 -3.21
N PHE A 318 9.47 -12.14 -2.59
CA PHE A 318 8.60 -13.24 -2.16
C PHE A 318 8.13 -14.10 -3.34
N MET A 319 7.73 -13.47 -4.45
CA MET A 319 7.34 -14.18 -5.67
C MET A 319 8.50 -14.98 -6.27
N ASP A 320 9.69 -14.38 -6.35
CA ASP A 320 10.89 -15.03 -6.87
C ASP A 320 11.28 -16.27 -6.03
N SER A 321 11.01 -16.22 -4.73
CA SER A 321 11.22 -17.32 -3.78
C SER A 321 10.28 -18.51 -4.03
N CYS A 322 9.13 -18.28 -4.67
CA CYS A 322 8.15 -19.32 -4.98
C CYS A 322 8.39 -19.98 -6.36
N SER A 323 9.31 -19.45 -7.17
CA SER A 323 9.57 -19.95 -8.53
C SER A 323 10.46 -21.21 -8.52
N THR A 324 10.17 -22.17 -9.40
CA THR A 324 11.05 -23.32 -9.67
C THR A 324 12.22 -22.96 -10.59
N SER A 325 12.11 -21.87 -11.35
CA SER A 325 13.11 -21.48 -12.35
C SER A 325 14.45 -21.05 -11.73
N GLU A 326 15.56 -21.38 -12.39
CA GLU A 326 16.89 -20.93 -11.97
C GLU A 326 17.01 -19.40 -11.98
N HIS A 327 17.69 -18.88 -10.96
CA HIS A 327 17.86 -17.45 -10.78
C HIS A 327 19.04 -16.92 -11.61
N LYS A 328 18.84 -16.75 -12.92
CA LYS A 328 19.85 -16.16 -13.81
C LYS A 328 19.96 -14.66 -13.58
N LEU A 329 21.17 -14.20 -13.22
CA LEU A 329 21.51 -12.80 -12.98
C LEU A 329 22.47 -12.32 -14.06
N GLY A 330 22.21 -11.12 -14.55
CA GLY A 330 23.04 -10.44 -15.54
C GLY A 330 22.99 -8.92 -15.31
N LYS A 331 23.73 -8.18 -16.13
CA LYS A 331 23.81 -6.71 -16.02
C LYS A 331 22.45 -6.02 -16.18
N ASP A 332 21.55 -6.62 -16.95
CA ASP A 332 20.20 -6.09 -17.22
C ASP A 332 19.14 -6.64 -16.24
N SER A 333 19.56 -7.34 -15.18
CA SER A 333 18.63 -7.82 -14.15
C SER A 333 18.06 -6.64 -13.35
N PRO A 334 16.75 -6.63 -13.06
CA PRO A 334 16.14 -5.59 -12.23
C PRO A 334 16.84 -5.44 -10.87
N SER A 335 16.95 -4.21 -10.37
CA SER A 335 17.70 -3.91 -9.15
C SER A 335 17.17 -4.62 -7.90
N ASN A 336 15.86 -4.81 -7.79
CA ASN A 336 15.26 -5.61 -6.71
C ASN A 336 15.69 -7.08 -6.75
N LYS A 337 15.89 -7.63 -7.96
CA LYS A 337 16.38 -9.00 -8.17
C LYS A 337 17.84 -9.13 -7.73
N LEU A 338 18.67 -8.15 -8.10
CA LEU A 338 20.07 -8.07 -7.66
C LEU A 338 20.20 -7.87 -6.15
N LEU A 339 19.30 -7.08 -5.55
CA LEU A 339 19.33 -6.70 -4.14
C LEU A 339 19.14 -7.90 -3.18
N TYR A 340 18.32 -8.88 -3.59
CA TYR A 340 18.03 -10.10 -2.81
C TYR A 340 18.59 -11.39 -3.42
N ALA A 341 19.45 -11.27 -4.42
CA ALA A 341 20.04 -12.40 -5.16
C ALA A 341 20.64 -13.49 -4.26
N LYS A 342 21.29 -13.09 -3.16
CA LYS A 342 21.95 -14.03 -2.22
C LYS A 342 20.97 -14.71 -1.26
N ASP A 343 19.80 -14.13 -1.02
CA ASP A 343 18.81 -14.61 -0.06
C ASP A 343 17.79 -15.56 -0.71
N ILE A 344 17.47 -15.33 -2.00
CA ILE A 344 16.46 -16.09 -2.75
C ILE A 344 16.69 -17.62 -2.72
N PRO A 345 17.91 -18.15 -2.90
CA PRO A 345 18.14 -19.60 -2.79
C PRO A 345 17.74 -20.17 -1.42
N ASN A 346 17.99 -19.43 -0.34
CA ASN A 346 17.58 -19.84 1.01
C ASN A 346 16.05 -19.82 1.15
N TYR A 347 15.39 -18.76 0.68
CA TYR A 347 13.92 -18.70 0.71
C TYR A 347 13.26 -19.79 -0.13
N LYS A 348 13.81 -20.12 -1.31
CA LYS A 348 13.34 -21.28 -2.11
C LYS A 348 13.38 -22.57 -1.31
N SER A 349 14.47 -22.82 -0.58
CA SER A 349 14.58 -23.99 0.30
C SER A 349 13.51 -24.02 1.40
N TRP A 350 13.06 -22.86 1.87
CA TRP A 350 11.97 -22.77 2.86
C TRP A 350 10.63 -23.13 2.21
N VAL A 351 10.35 -22.65 1.00
CA VAL A 351 9.14 -22.98 0.24
C VAL A 351 9.07 -24.47 -0.07
N GLU A 352 10.16 -25.05 -0.57
CA GLU A 352 10.26 -26.48 -0.88
C GLU A 352 10.01 -27.34 0.38
N ARG A 353 10.66 -26.98 1.49
CA ARG A 353 10.45 -27.66 2.78
C ARG A 353 9.01 -27.51 3.27
N TYR A 354 8.45 -26.32 3.19
CA TYR A 354 7.07 -26.05 3.58
C TYR A 354 6.07 -26.94 2.83
N TYR A 355 6.19 -27.05 1.51
CA TYR A 355 5.32 -27.93 0.72
C TYR A 355 5.54 -29.41 1.03
N ALA A 356 6.79 -29.84 1.21
CA ALA A 356 7.12 -31.22 1.55
C ALA A 356 6.59 -31.61 2.94
N ASP A 357 6.65 -30.71 3.92
CA ASP A 357 6.19 -30.97 5.28
C ASP A 357 4.67 -31.00 5.35
N ILE A 358 3.96 -30.14 4.61
CA ILE A 358 2.49 -30.21 4.48
C ILE A 358 2.04 -31.53 3.87
N ALA A 359 2.73 -32.00 2.84
CA ALA A 359 2.40 -33.28 2.19
C ALA A 359 2.52 -34.47 3.16
N LYS A 360 3.45 -34.42 4.12
CA LYS A 360 3.63 -35.46 5.15
C LYS A 360 2.61 -35.38 6.28
N MET A 361 1.87 -34.27 6.42
CA MET A 361 0.86 -34.15 7.47
C MET A 361 -0.31 -35.11 7.22
N PRO A 362 -0.98 -35.59 8.28
CA PRO A 362 -2.19 -36.38 8.14
C PRO A 362 -3.24 -35.66 7.28
N ALA A 363 -3.91 -36.41 6.41
CA ALA A 363 -5.04 -35.88 5.64
C ALA A 363 -6.17 -35.43 6.58
N ILE A 364 -6.85 -34.35 6.20
CA ILE A 364 -8.02 -33.84 6.93
C ILE A 364 -9.25 -34.58 6.40
N SER A 365 -10.08 -35.10 7.30
CA SER A 365 -11.32 -35.77 6.88
C SER A 365 -12.36 -34.76 6.37
N ASP A 366 -13.19 -35.17 5.42
CA ASP A 366 -14.32 -34.35 4.93
C ASP A 366 -15.26 -33.93 6.06
N GLN A 367 -15.41 -34.78 7.08
CA GLN A 367 -16.21 -34.49 8.27
C GLN A 367 -15.62 -33.32 9.06
N ASP A 368 -14.31 -33.35 9.34
CA ASP A 368 -13.63 -32.28 10.08
C ASP A 368 -13.62 -30.98 9.30
N MET A 369 -13.37 -31.06 7.98
CA MET A 369 -13.39 -29.88 7.12
C MET A 369 -14.80 -29.28 7.00
N SER A 370 -15.83 -30.11 6.89
CA SER A 370 -17.23 -29.66 6.90
C SER A 370 -17.61 -29.00 8.22
N ALA A 371 -17.19 -29.56 9.35
CA ALA A 371 -17.43 -28.98 10.67
C ALA A 371 -16.73 -27.60 10.81
N TYR A 372 -15.47 -27.51 10.35
CA TYR A 372 -14.74 -26.24 10.31
C TYR A 372 -15.46 -25.19 9.45
N LEU A 373 -15.87 -25.54 8.23
CA LEU A 373 -16.56 -24.63 7.31
C LEU A 373 -17.94 -24.20 7.82
N ALA A 374 -18.68 -25.09 8.48
CA ALA A 374 -19.95 -24.78 9.11
C ALA A 374 -19.77 -23.77 10.25
N GLU A 375 -18.73 -23.95 11.08
CA GLU A 375 -18.43 -22.99 12.15
C GLU A 375 -18.00 -21.63 11.60
N GLN A 376 -17.16 -21.58 10.56
CA GLN A 376 -16.83 -20.31 9.89
C GLN A 376 -18.07 -19.63 9.33
N SER A 377 -18.96 -20.38 8.66
CA SER A 377 -20.22 -19.83 8.14
C SER A 377 -21.12 -19.27 9.24
N ARG A 378 -21.19 -19.94 10.40
CA ARG A 378 -21.93 -19.47 11.56
C ARG A 378 -21.35 -18.18 12.14
N LEU A 379 -20.02 -18.08 12.27
CA LEU A 379 -19.33 -16.90 12.81
C LEU A 379 -19.52 -15.65 11.94
N HIS A 380 -19.68 -15.82 10.63
CA HIS A 380 -19.75 -14.73 9.66
C HIS A 380 -21.15 -14.49 9.07
N LEU A 381 -22.18 -15.21 9.52
CA LEU A 381 -23.53 -15.22 8.94
C LEU A 381 -24.17 -13.83 8.78
N SER A 382 -23.94 -12.93 9.75
CA SER A 382 -24.55 -11.60 9.79
C SER A 382 -23.58 -10.47 9.40
N GLN A 383 -22.40 -10.79 8.87
CA GLN A 383 -21.38 -9.77 8.56
C GLN A 383 -21.58 -9.13 7.19
N PHE A 384 -22.27 -9.82 6.27
CA PHE A 384 -22.44 -9.36 4.88
C PHE A 384 -23.91 -9.35 4.48
N ASN A 385 -24.29 -8.37 3.65
CA ASN A 385 -25.65 -8.31 3.10
C ASN A 385 -25.76 -9.16 1.84
N SER A 386 -26.29 -10.38 1.99
CA SER A 386 -26.49 -11.31 0.87
C SER A 386 -27.46 -10.79 -0.19
N MET A 387 -28.45 -9.97 0.19
CA MET A 387 -29.41 -9.42 -0.77
C MET A 387 -28.75 -8.43 -1.72
N SER A 388 -27.85 -7.58 -1.22
CA SER A 388 -27.05 -6.69 -2.07
C SER A 388 -26.18 -7.48 -3.05
N ALA A 389 -25.51 -8.54 -2.57
CA ALA A 389 -24.70 -9.39 -3.43
C ALA A 389 -25.54 -10.10 -4.52
N LEU A 390 -26.71 -10.63 -4.16
CA LEU A 390 -27.63 -11.28 -5.10
C LEU A 390 -28.16 -10.31 -6.16
N HIS A 391 -28.46 -9.06 -5.78
CA HIS A 391 -28.88 -8.03 -6.72
C HIS A 391 -27.79 -7.72 -7.76
N GLU A 392 -26.53 -7.56 -7.31
CA GLU A 392 -25.40 -7.35 -8.22
C GLU A 392 -25.15 -8.57 -9.12
N ILE A 393 -25.21 -9.80 -8.58
CA ILE A 393 -25.08 -11.03 -9.36
C ILE A 393 -26.20 -11.16 -10.40
N TYR A 394 -27.42 -10.78 -10.06
CA TYR A 394 -28.57 -10.85 -10.96
C TYR A 394 -28.35 -9.99 -12.22
N SER A 395 -27.64 -8.86 -12.11
CA SER A 395 -27.29 -8.05 -13.29
C SER A 395 -26.53 -8.84 -14.36
N TYR A 396 -25.65 -9.76 -13.95
CA TYR A 396 -24.93 -10.65 -14.86
C TYR A 396 -25.85 -11.74 -15.43
N ILE A 397 -26.77 -12.27 -14.62
CA ILE A 397 -27.77 -13.24 -15.08
C ILE A 397 -28.62 -12.63 -16.20
N THR A 398 -29.10 -11.39 -16.04
CA THR A 398 -29.87 -10.71 -17.08
C THR A 398 -29.03 -10.47 -18.33
N LYS A 399 -27.77 -10.05 -18.17
CA LYS A 399 -26.87 -9.75 -19.28
C LYS A 399 -26.52 -10.97 -20.13
N TYR A 400 -26.37 -12.13 -19.52
CA TYR A 400 -25.93 -13.38 -20.17
C TYR A 400 -27.02 -14.47 -20.13
N LYS A 401 -28.29 -14.04 -20.12
CA LYS A 401 -29.44 -14.92 -19.89
C LYS A 401 -29.47 -16.10 -20.86
N ASP A 402 -29.32 -15.85 -22.15
CA ASP A 402 -29.47 -16.88 -23.17
C ASP A 402 -28.33 -17.89 -23.13
N GLU A 403 -27.09 -17.44 -22.89
CA GLU A 403 -25.92 -18.31 -22.75
C GLU A 403 -26.05 -19.21 -21.53
N ILE A 404 -26.50 -18.66 -20.39
CA ILE A 404 -26.70 -19.42 -19.14
C ILE A 404 -27.81 -20.46 -19.34
N LEU A 405 -28.97 -20.07 -19.88
CA LEU A 405 -30.09 -20.99 -20.11
C LEU A 405 -29.71 -22.10 -21.10
N THR A 406 -28.92 -21.78 -22.13
CA THR A 406 -28.41 -22.77 -23.08
C THR A 406 -27.43 -23.75 -22.40
N ALA A 407 -26.56 -23.26 -21.53
CA ALA A 407 -25.65 -24.11 -20.76
C ALA A 407 -26.42 -25.05 -19.82
N LEU A 408 -27.44 -24.55 -19.12
CA LEU A 408 -28.29 -25.35 -18.23
C LEU A 408 -29.11 -26.41 -18.98
N GLU A 409 -29.48 -26.18 -20.24
CA GLU A 409 -30.17 -27.17 -21.06
C GLU A 409 -29.23 -28.28 -21.56
N LYS A 410 -27.96 -27.94 -21.82
CA LYS A 410 -26.96 -28.91 -22.28
C LYS A 410 -26.51 -29.84 -21.16
N ASP A 411 -26.38 -29.34 -19.94
CA ASP A 411 -25.92 -30.12 -18.80
C ASP A 411 -26.98 -31.13 -18.30
N GLU A 412 -26.59 -32.39 -18.15
CA GLU A 412 -27.52 -33.46 -17.77
C GLU A 412 -28.00 -33.33 -16.32
N GLN A 413 -27.11 -32.94 -15.40
CA GLN A 413 -27.44 -32.78 -13.99
C GLN A 413 -28.38 -31.60 -13.78
N ALA A 414 -28.16 -30.49 -14.48
CA ALA A 414 -29.01 -29.32 -14.48
C ALA A 414 -30.43 -29.63 -15.01
N ARG A 415 -30.54 -30.41 -16.08
CA ARG A 415 -31.84 -30.90 -16.60
C ARG A 415 -32.57 -31.78 -15.59
N ARG A 416 -31.87 -32.73 -14.96
CA ARG A 416 -32.45 -33.59 -13.90
C ARG A 416 -33.00 -32.77 -12.73
N GLN A 417 -32.34 -31.66 -12.39
CA GLN A 417 -32.75 -30.76 -11.30
C GLN A 417 -33.69 -29.61 -11.73
N ARG A 418 -34.06 -29.56 -13.03
CA ARG A 418 -34.88 -28.51 -13.66
C ARG A 418 -34.36 -27.08 -13.42
N LEU A 419 -33.03 -26.89 -13.42
CA LEU A 419 -32.41 -25.60 -13.07
C LEU A 419 -32.75 -24.49 -14.07
N ARG A 420 -32.89 -24.81 -15.36
CA ARG A 420 -33.30 -23.85 -16.40
C ARG A 420 -34.64 -23.19 -16.05
N SER A 421 -35.67 -24.00 -15.81
CA SER A 421 -37.01 -23.50 -15.48
C SER A 421 -37.04 -22.71 -14.17
N LYS A 422 -36.25 -23.10 -13.16
CA LYS A 422 -36.11 -22.33 -11.92
C LYS A 422 -35.50 -20.95 -12.18
N LEU A 423 -34.49 -20.85 -13.04
CA LEU A 423 -33.88 -19.57 -13.38
C LEU A 423 -34.84 -18.68 -14.17
N GLU A 424 -35.58 -19.25 -15.13
CA GLU A 424 -36.64 -18.54 -15.87
C GLU A 424 -37.69 -17.97 -14.90
N GLN A 425 -38.14 -18.76 -13.91
CA GLN A 425 -39.06 -18.29 -12.87
C GLN A 425 -38.49 -17.11 -12.05
N VAL A 426 -37.20 -17.16 -11.68
CA VAL A 426 -36.55 -16.04 -10.98
C VAL A 426 -36.54 -14.79 -11.85
N VAL A 427 -36.20 -14.92 -13.14
CA VAL A 427 -36.18 -13.80 -14.07
C VAL A 427 -37.58 -13.19 -14.24
N ASP A 428 -38.60 -14.02 -14.43
CA ASP A 428 -39.99 -13.57 -14.58
C ASP A 428 -40.51 -12.89 -13.30
N THR A 429 -40.12 -13.38 -12.13
CA THR A 429 -40.49 -12.76 -10.85
C THR A 429 -39.86 -11.37 -10.71
N MET A 430 -38.59 -11.22 -11.07
CA MET A 430 -37.86 -9.96 -10.97
C MET A 430 -38.35 -8.91 -12.00
N THR A 431 -38.82 -9.32 -13.17
CA THR A 431 -39.40 -8.42 -14.17
C THR A 431 -40.80 -7.93 -13.80
N LEU A 432 -41.58 -8.73 -13.07
CA LEU A 432 -42.90 -8.34 -12.54
C LEU A 432 -42.81 -7.35 -11.37
N SER A 433 -41.67 -7.30 -10.67
CA SER A 433 -41.42 -6.39 -9.54
C SER A 433 -40.66 -5.11 -9.91
N SER A 434 -40.26 -4.95 -11.17
CA SER A 434 -39.63 -3.75 -11.73
C SER A 434 -40.68 -2.86 -12.38
#